data_AF-A0A538SUF7-F1
#
_entry.id   AF-A0A538SUF7-F1
#
_cell.length_a   1.000
_cell.length_b   1.000
_cell.length_c   1.000
_cell.angle_alpha   90.00
_cell.angle_beta   90.00
_cell.angle_gamma   90.00
#
_symmetry.space_group_name_H-M   'P 1'
#
loop_
_entity.id
_entity.type
_entity.pdbx_description
1 polymer ?
#
loop_
_entity_poly.entity_id
_entity_poly.type
_entity_poly.pdbx_seq_one_letter_code
_entity_poly.pdbx_strand_id
1 'polypeptide(L)'
;MTTASKFWGRVQEDVRTVSERARREAERAVRTGVLRVDLVSLRRGRNRANADLGARLLALWSEEKLGDLTQDPEALRLKALVQSIEEVMTAKEEELRAIRSRGSDEARTQ
;
A
#
# COMPACT_ATOMS: atom_id res chain seq x y z
N MET A 1 52.65 4.24 -7.64
CA MET A 1 51.42 4.51 -6.85
C MET A 1 51.61 4.01 -5.44
N THR A 2 51.62 4.93 -4.46
CA THR A 2 51.91 4.63 -3.04
C THR A 2 50.77 3.88 -2.37
N THR A 3 51.10 3.06 -1.37
CA THR A 3 50.16 2.27 -0.54
C THR A 3 49.06 3.14 0.09
N ALA A 4 49.38 4.40 0.43
CA ALA A 4 48.43 5.39 0.92
C ALA A 4 47.32 5.73 -0.10
N SER A 5 47.65 5.84 -1.38
CA SER A 5 46.66 6.11 -2.44
C SER A 5 45.67 4.94 -2.64
N LYS A 6 46.14 3.69 -2.50
CA LYS A 6 45.28 2.50 -2.56
C LYS A 6 44.39 2.32 -1.32
N PHE A 7 44.81 2.87 -0.17
CA PHE A 7 44.00 2.85 1.06
C PHE A 7 42.83 3.84 0.96
N TRP A 8 43.11 5.10 0.60
CA TRP A 8 42.06 6.11 0.44
C TRP A 8 41.06 5.78 -0.67
N GLY A 9 41.50 5.16 -1.77
CA GLY A 9 40.60 4.66 -2.80
C GLY A 9 39.61 3.59 -2.30
N ARG A 10 40.06 2.68 -1.41
CA ARG A 10 39.17 1.69 -0.78
C ARG A 10 38.19 2.34 0.19
N VAL A 11 38.67 3.25 1.05
CA VAL A 11 37.79 3.99 1.97
C VAL A 11 36.72 4.77 1.21
N GLN A 12 37.09 5.40 0.09
CA GLN A 12 36.14 6.12 -0.76
C GLN A 12 35.08 5.17 -1.36
N GLU A 13 35.48 4.01 -1.84
CA GLU A 13 34.57 3.00 -2.39
C GLU A 13 33.64 2.40 -1.32
N ASP A 14 34.16 2.15 -0.12
CA ASP A 14 33.39 1.63 1.01
C ASP A 14 32.32 2.66 1.45
N VAL A 15 32.72 3.93 1.61
CA VAL A 15 31.79 5.02 1.95
C VAL A 15 30.74 5.19 0.86
N ARG A 16 31.14 5.12 -0.42
CA ARG A 16 30.20 5.19 -1.54
C ARG A 16 29.19 4.05 -1.49
N THR A 17 29.66 2.82 -1.30
CA THR A 17 28.82 1.61 -1.22
C THR A 17 27.82 1.69 -0.07
N VAL A 18 28.28 2.08 1.12
CA VAL A 18 27.41 2.23 2.31
C VAL A 18 26.39 3.34 2.10
N SER A 19 26.79 4.48 1.52
CA SER A 19 25.87 5.58 1.22
C SER A 19 24.80 5.19 0.20
N GLU A 20 25.19 4.51 -0.89
CA GLU A 20 24.25 4.01 -1.89
C GLU A 20 23.29 2.94 -1.31
N ARG A 21 23.75 2.11 -0.37
CA ARG A 21 22.90 1.17 0.36
C ARG A 21 21.92 1.90 1.27
N ALA A 22 22.40 2.82 2.10
CA ALA A 22 21.57 3.60 3.02
C ALA A 22 20.48 4.39 2.27
N ARG A 23 20.82 4.97 1.12
CA ARG A 23 19.85 5.65 0.25
C ARG A 23 18.75 4.70 -0.24
N ARG A 24 19.11 3.53 -0.75
CA ARG A 24 18.15 2.52 -1.23
C ARG A 24 17.24 2.03 -0.11
N GLU A 25 17.78 1.81 1.09
CA GLU A 25 17.00 1.41 2.26
C GLU A 25 16.04 2.51 2.72
N ALA A 26 16.50 3.77 2.74
CA ALA A 26 15.66 4.91 3.06
C ALA A 26 14.50 5.08 2.05
N GLU A 27 14.78 4.99 0.75
CA GLU A 27 13.76 5.05 -0.30
C GLU A 27 12.70 3.93 -0.13
N ARG A 28 13.12 2.71 0.22
CA ARG A 28 12.20 1.60 0.52
C ARG A 28 11.38 1.83 1.78
N ALA A 29 11.99 2.35 2.84
CA ALA A 29 11.31 2.63 4.10
C ALA A 29 10.22 3.70 3.90
N VAL A 30 10.54 4.77 3.17
CA VAL A 30 9.58 5.82 2.80
C VAL A 30 8.43 5.22 1.98
N ARG A 31 8.73 4.46 0.92
CA ARG A 31 7.70 3.81 0.08
C ARG A 31 6.80 2.89 0.90
N THR A 32 7.37 2.09 1.80
CA THR A 32 6.62 1.22 2.72
C THR A 32 5.71 2.03 3.64
N GLY A 33 6.21 3.15 4.17
CA GLY A 33 5.44 4.06 5.01
C GLY A 33 4.22 4.64 4.28
N VAL A 34 4.43 5.16 3.07
CA VAL A 34 3.35 5.70 2.22
C VAL A 34 2.28 4.65 1.97
N LEU A 35 2.66 3.44 1.53
CA LEU A 35 1.70 2.36 1.27
C LEU A 35 0.88 1.97 2.51
N ARG A 36 1.51 1.95 3.70
CA ARG A 36 0.80 1.66 4.95
C ARG A 36 -0.22 2.75 5.30
N VAL A 37 0.16 4.01 5.15
CA VAL A 37 -0.76 5.14 5.40
C VAL A 37 -1.93 5.12 4.41
N ASP A 38 -1.65 4.88 3.13
CA ASP A 38 -2.67 4.75 2.10
C ASP A 38 -3.66 3.63 2.43
N LEU A 39 -3.18 2.46 2.86
CA LEU A 39 -4.04 1.35 3.25
C LEU A 39 -4.93 1.69 4.46
N VAL A 40 -4.44 2.45 5.44
CA VAL A 40 -5.26 2.91 6.56
C VAL A 40 -6.37 3.85 6.07
N SER A 41 -6.04 4.77 5.17
CA SER A 41 -7.01 5.70 4.57
C SER A 41 -8.06 4.97 3.74
N LEU A 42 -7.65 3.99 2.92
CA LEU A 42 -8.54 3.16 2.11
C LEU A 42 -9.48 2.31 2.99
N ARG A 43 -8.97 1.71 4.07
CA ARG A 43 -9.79 0.96 5.03
C ARG A 43 -10.86 1.84 5.66
N ARG A 44 -10.52 3.09 6.01
CA ARG A 44 -11.50 4.08 6.50
C ARG A 44 -12.54 4.41 5.43
N GLY A 45 -12.10 4.62 4.18
CA GLY A 45 -13.00 4.87 3.04
C GLY A 45 -13.98 3.73 2.82
N ARG A 46 -13.49 2.48 2.75
CA ARG A 46 -14.30 1.27 2.61
C ARG A 46 -15.31 1.13 3.74
N ASN A 47 -14.88 1.35 4.99
CA ASN A 47 -15.75 1.23 6.14
C ASN A 47 -16.89 2.26 6.10
N ARG A 48 -16.62 3.50 5.66
CA ARG A 48 -17.68 4.49 5.45
C ARG A 48 -18.64 4.08 4.33
N ALA A 49 -18.12 3.68 3.17
CA ALA A 49 -18.95 3.23 2.06
C ALA A 49 -19.84 2.03 2.43
N ASN A 50 -19.32 1.09 3.21
CA ASN A 50 -20.11 -0.03 3.75
C ASN A 50 -21.17 0.42 4.75
N ALA A 51 -20.85 1.40 5.61
CA ALA A 51 -21.83 1.96 6.54
C ALA A 51 -22.96 2.68 5.80
N ASP A 52 -22.63 3.47 4.77
CA ASP A 52 -23.60 4.16 3.92
C ASP A 52 -24.49 3.16 3.17
N LEU A 53 -23.90 2.07 2.64
CA LEU A 53 -24.64 0.99 1.97
C LEU A 53 -25.59 0.28 2.95
N GLY A 54 -25.12 0.00 4.17
CA GLY A 54 -25.94 -0.58 5.22
C GLY A 54 -27.10 0.33 5.64
N ALA A 55 -26.85 1.64 5.76
CA ALA A 55 -27.88 2.63 6.05
C ALA A 55 -28.94 2.68 4.93
N ARG A 56 -28.51 2.61 3.66
CA ARG A 56 -29.41 2.55 2.50
C ARG A 56 -30.26 1.29 2.50
N LEU A 57 -29.65 0.14 2.78
CA LEU A 57 -30.36 -1.13 2.90
C LEU A 57 -31.41 -1.10 4.02
N LEU A 58 -31.05 -0.52 5.17
CA LEU A 58 -31.96 -0.37 6.30
C LEU A 58 -33.15 0.55 5.96
N ALA A 59 -32.91 1.65 5.25
CA ALA A 59 -33.97 2.54 4.79
C ALA A 59 -34.95 1.82 3.86
N LEU A 60 -34.45 1.10 2.85
CA LEU A 60 -35.28 0.31 1.94
C LEU A 60 -36.04 -0.80 2.65
N TRP A 61 -35.43 -1.43 3.66
CA TRP A 61 -36.11 -2.41 4.50
C TRP A 61 -37.27 -1.81 5.28
N SER A 62 -37.06 -0.64 5.90
CA SER A 62 -38.09 0.05 6.67
C SER A 62 -39.28 0.52 5.83
N GLU A 63 -39.08 0.67 4.52
CA GLU A 63 -40.13 0.99 3.54
C GLU A 63 -40.73 -0.25 2.87
N GLU A 64 -40.34 -1.46 3.28
CA GLU A 64 -40.74 -2.74 2.65
C GLU A 64 -40.34 -2.86 1.15
N LYS A 65 -39.36 -2.08 0.69
CA LYS A 65 -38.85 -2.02 -0.69
C LYS A 65 -37.53 -2.74 -0.88
N LEU A 66 -37.26 -3.78 -0.08
CA LEU A 66 -35.95 -4.46 -0.14
C LEU A 66 -35.65 -5.09 -1.53
N GLY A 67 -36.70 -5.46 -2.27
CA GLY A 67 -36.59 -5.95 -3.65
C GLY A 67 -35.95 -4.95 -4.61
N ASP A 68 -36.04 -3.65 -4.31
CA ASP A 68 -35.52 -2.57 -5.16
C ASP A 68 -34.02 -2.33 -4.94
N LEU A 69 -33.39 -2.92 -3.91
CA LEU A 69 -31.99 -2.68 -3.57
C LEU A 69 -31.02 -2.98 -4.73
N THR A 70 -31.33 -4.00 -5.53
CA THR A 70 -30.49 -4.39 -6.67
C THR A 70 -30.62 -3.44 -7.87
N GLN A 71 -31.66 -2.61 -7.88
CA GLN A 71 -31.90 -1.58 -8.89
C GLN A 71 -31.73 -0.16 -8.35
N ASP A 72 -31.55 0.00 -7.03
CA ASP A 72 -31.33 1.28 -6.39
C ASP A 72 -30.00 1.89 -6.88
N PRO A 73 -30.03 3.04 -7.57
CA PRO A 73 -28.83 3.63 -8.16
C PRO A 73 -27.75 3.94 -7.12
N GLU A 74 -28.16 4.34 -5.91
CA GLU A 74 -27.24 4.69 -4.84
C GLU A 74 -26.60 3.45 -4.22
N ALA A 75 -27.37 2.37 -3.98
CA ALA A 75 -26.82 1.10 -3.55
C ALA A 75 -25.82 0.51 -4.57
N LEU A 76 -26.12 0.60 -5.86
CA LEU A 76 -25.20 0.18 -6.93
C LEU A 76 -23.92 1.02 -6.94
N ARG A 77 -24.05 2.36 -6.79
CA ARG A 77 -22.91 3.28 -6.70
C ARG A 77 -22.02 2.95 -5.50
N LEU A 78 -22.61 2.73 -4.33
CA LEU A 78 -21.88 2.40 -3.09
C LEU A 78 -21.20 1.03 -3.18
N LYS A 79 -21.87 0.03 -3.77
CA LYS A 79 -21.28 -1.29 -4.03
C LYS A 79 -20.07 -1.18 -4.96
N ALA A 80 -20.18 -0.44 -6.06
CA ALA A 80 -19.07 -0.22 -6.98
C ALA A 80 -17.90 0.52 -6.31
N LEU A 81 -18.20 1.51 -5.45
CA LEU A 81 -17.18 2.22 -4.67
C LEU A 81 -16.43 1.28 -3.71
N VAL A 82 -17.15 0.41 -2.99
CA VAL A 82 -16.52 -0.58 -2.09
C VAL A 82 -15.60 -1.50 -2.88
N GLN A 83 -16.06 -2.04 -4.00
CA GLN A 83 -15.26 -2.91 -4.87
C GLN A 83 -14.00 -2.21 -5.39
N SER A 84 -14.13 -0.98 -5.88
CA SER A 84 -12.99 -0.18 -6.35
C SER A 84 -11.96 0.05 -5.24
N ILE A 85 -12.40 0.33 -4.01
CA ILE A 85 -11.48 0.49 -2.88
C ILE A 85 -10.76 -0.83 -2.57
N GLU A 86 -11.45 -1.97 -2.62
CA GLU A 86 -10.88 -3.30 -2.37
C GLU A 86 -9.83 -3.70 -3.42
N GLU A 87 -10.06 -3.37 -4.70
CA GLU A 87 -9.09 -3.57 -5.78
C GLU A 87 -7.80 -2.77 -5.52
N VAL A 88 -7.94 -1.48 -5.20
CA VAL A 88 -6.79 -0.62 -4.89
C VAL A 88 -6.04 -1.10 -3.65
N MET A 89 -6.77 -1.56 -2.61
CA MET A 89 -6.15 -2.16 -1.42
C MET A 89 -5.34 -3.40 -1.78
N THR A 90 -5.90 -4.29 -2.59
CA THR A 90 -5.25 -5.54 -3.01
C THR A 90 -3.94 -5.25 -3.74
N ALA A 91 -3.94 -4.30 -4.68
CA ALA A 91 -2.75 -3.88 -5.41
C ALA A 91 -1.65 -3.32 -4.47
N LYS A 92 -2.03 -2.47 -3.49
CA LYS A 92 -1.06 -1.93 -2.51
C LYS A 92 -0.53 -3.00 -1.56
N GLU A 93 -1.34 -3.98 -1.19
CA GLU A 93 -0.91 -5.11 -0.36
C GLU A 93 0.05 -6.04 -1.13
N GLU A 94 -0.17 -6.24 -2.43
CA GLU A 94 0.76 -6.92 -3.32
C GLU A 94 2.10 -6.18 -3.44
N GLU A 95 2.05 -4.86 -3.60
CA GLU A 95 3.25 -4.03 -3.64
C GLU A 95 4.07 -4.14 -2.33
N LEU A 96 3.40 -4.11 -1.17
CA LEU A 96 4.05 -4.33 0.13
C LEU A 96 4.63 -5.74 0.26
N ARG A 97 3.99 -6.76 -0.31
CA ARG A 97 4.53 -8.12 -0.36
C ARG A 97 5.79 -8.18 -1.23
N ALA A 98 5.79 -7.52 -2.38
CA ALA A 98 6.93 -7.46 -3.30
C ALA A 98 8.13 -6.69 -2.72
N ILE A 99 7.89 -5.60 -1.97
CA ILE A 99 8.98 -4.88 -1.28
C ILE A 99 9.61 -5.77 -0.20
N ARG A 100 8.79 -6.53 0.55
CA ARG A 100 9.29 -7.47 1.56
C ARG A 100 10.13 -8.61 0.98
N SER A 101 9.68 -9.21 -0.12
CA SER A 101 10.42 -10.32 -0.75
C SER A 101 11.78 -9.86 -1.31
N ARG A 102 11.84 -8.67 -1.92
CA ARG A 102 13.10 -8.08 -2.39
C ARG A 102 14.06 -7.78 -1.24
N GLY A 103 13.54 -7.31 -0.10
CA GLY A 103 14.34 -7.09 1.10
C GLY A 103 14.92 -8.40 1.68
N SER A 104 14.19 -9.51 1.60
CA SER A 104 14.69 -10.81 2.04
C SER A 104 15.71 -11.45 1.10
N ASP A 105 15.57 -11.24 -0.22
CA ASP A 105 16.51 -11.80 -1.21
C ASP A 105 17.87 -11.09 -1.19
N GLU A 106 17.89 -9.77 -0.97
CA GLU A 106 19.12 -9.00 -0.78
C GLU A 106 19.83 -9.29 0.55
N ALA A 107 19.10 -9.81 1.55
CA ALA A 107 19.68 -10.27 2.82
C ALA A 107 20.25 -11.69 2.74
N ARG A 108 19.78 -12.52 1.79
CA ARG A 108 20.27 -13.90 1.58
C ARG A 108 21.47 -14.01 0.65
N THR A 109 21.74 -12.97 -0.13
CA THR A 109 22.89 -12.90 -1.06
C THR A 109 24.11 -12.18 -0.44
N GLN A 110 24.02 -11.82 0.85
CA GLN A 110 25.12 -11.34 1.70
C GLN A 110 25.60 -12.46 2.61
#